data_AF-A0AAQ4DPI8-F1
#
_entry.id   AF-A0AAQ4DPI8-F1
#
_cell.length_a   1.000
_cell.length_b   1.000
_cell.length_c   1.000
_cell.angle_alpha   90.00
_cell.angle_beta   90.00
_cell.angle_gamma   90.00
#
_symmetry.space_group_name_H-M   'P 1'
#
loop_
_entity.id
_entity.type
_entity.pdbx_description
1 polymer ?
#
loop_
_entity_poly.entity_id
_entity_poly.type
_entity_poly.pdbx_seq_one_letter_code
_entity_poly.pdbx_strand_id
1 'polypeptide(L)'
;MDLQECFGHDDQVGRACGGVLAFYRASSDRRLFHLKLRPDTSAFHKDLVVETAQLGRITPDISHIYSGELVGEPSSLVYGSLVDGVFHGAIQSPWGRYYVENARRFFPRPKAFHSVLYDARDAHFPDTGAPGGWCGLRADTERWMDAVMKSRATLAAEQGIRRKVSWPSGLSGDNGTQNRGRGRNNSETRNRSTSRFAGAGTRSHAGRVAGHGDLELSTTVTTILPDSGERSGSGDEEALNASARIAVPSTSRRVCNLKLSIDHLLYGHMHDQESNPHRTRARITAFIAAHVTRASAVFQRTTFGNIQDITFIVQKIRINDSQSCAEGVKKNNPFCSDGIDASYLLHLTSKENNDDFCLAYTWTFRDFADGILGLAWIARPQRLCFALRYSSVTVVSAAVGQGGICEKNRPSVDLKPGTTEYRQYHLSLNTGIVTFLNYNNPVSQSVSEITFCHEMGHNFGSPPDLTPCNEGTQVCMKGECSSSICMKYGLKECTLTGSRYSVDELCLIACQESGQCLPACDFPKMKAHCGAKLTPGAPCNGLRGYCDVFRKCRDVDAEGPLTRLQRIFFGERSVNKIKDFIMVRESASRRRDISWCGSSESSLMLL
;
A
#
# COMPACT_ATOMS: atom_id res chain seq x y z
N MET A 1 10.79 -23.68 -36.67
CA MET A 1 11.78 -22.60 -36.62
C MET A 1 12.93 -23.19 -35.86
N ASP A 2 14.08 -23.39 -36.51
CA ASP A 2 15.30 -23.76 -35.80
C ASP A 2 16.08 -22.47 -35.58
N LEU A 3 16.51 -22.24 -34.34
CA LEU A 3 17.55 -21.26 -34.07
C LEU A 3 18.87 -21.87 -34.56
N GLN A 4 19.19 -21.63 -35.84
CA GLN A 4 20.46 -22.04 -36.40
C GLN A 4 21.61 -21.29 -35.70
N GLU A 5 22.59 -22.09 -35.28
CA GLU A 5 23.97 -21.68 -35.01
C GLU A 5 24.20 -20.83 -33.74
N CYS A 6 24.29 -21.55 -32.61
CA CYS A 6 25.23 -21.18 -31.55
C CYS A 6 26.67 -21.32 -32.10
N PHE A 7 27.20 -20.27 -32.75
CA PHE A 7 28.57 -20.26 -33.27
C PHE A 7 29.59 -20.56 -32.17
N GLY A 8 30.60 -21.39 -32.48
CA GLY A 8 31.43 -22.08 -31.48
C GLY A 8 32.93 -21.75 -31.49
N HIS A 9 33.69 -22.52 -30.68
CA HIS A 9 35.15 -22.47 -30.46
C HIS A 9 35.73 -21.13 -29.92
N ASP A 10 35.69 -20.93 -28.60
CA ASP A 10 36.75 -21.44 -27.72
C ASP A 10 36.30 -21.41 -26.24
N ASP A 11 37.12 -21.92 -25.32
CA ASP A 11 36.78 -21.98 -23.89
C ASP A 11 36.83 -20.62 -23.18
N GLN A 12 35.90 -20.47 -22.21
CA GLN A 12 35.71 -19.37 -21.25
C GLN A 12 34.81 -18.17 -21.67
N VAL A 13 33.87 -17.86 -20.77
CA VAL A 13 32.95 -16.69 -20.72
C VAL A 13 31.81 -16.66 -21.76
N GLY A 14 30.61 -17.09 -21.30
CA GLY A 14 29.32 -16.52 -21.73
C GLY A 14 28.95 -16.58 -23.22
N ARG A 15 28.56 -17.77 -23.72
CA ARG A 15 28.03 -17.94 -25.08
C ARG A 15 26.78 -17.08 -25.31
N ALA A 16 26.77 -16.23 -26.33
CA ALA A 16 25.58 -15.52 -26.79
C ALA A 16 24.87 -16.32 -27.89
N CYS A 17 23.54 -16.41 -27.83
CA CYS A 17 22.71 -17.07 -28.83
C CYS A 17 22.08 -16.01 -29.73
N GLY A 18 22.60 -15.86 -30.95
CA GLY A 18 21.95 -15.05 -31.99
C GLY A 18 20.78 -15.80 -32.62
N GLY A 19 19.70 -15.10 -32.98
CA GLY A 19 18.52 -15.75 -33.54
C GLY A 19 17.55 -14.81 -34.23
N VAL A 20 17.19 -15.08 -35.48
CA VAL A 20 16.18 -14.29 -36.18
C VAL A 20 14.78 -14.87 -35.93
N LEU A 21 13.98 -14.20 -35.11
CA LEU A 21 12.54 -14.49 -35.00
C LEU A 21 11.80 -13.83 -36.18
N ALA A 22 11.71 -14.56 -37.29
CA ALA A 22 10.88 -14.21 -38.41
C ALA A 22 9.40 -14.57 -38.13
N PHE A 23 8.54 -13.56 -37.99
CA PHE A 23 7.10 -13.76 -37.77
C PHE A 23 6.24 -13.18 -38.90
N TYR A 24 5.17 -13.89 -39.21
CA TYR A 24 4.16 -13.50 -40.18
C TYR A 24 2.96 -12.93 -39.43
N ARG A 25 2.72 -11.61 -39.56
CA ARG A 25 1.49 -10.98 -39.10
C ARG A 25 0.37 -11.32 -40.10
N ALA A 26 -0.85 -11.51 -39.59
CA ALA A 26 -2.03 -11.81 -40.44
C ALA A 26 -2.53 -10.57 -41.21
N SER A 27 -2.17 -9.36 -40.79
CA SER A 27 -2.22 -8.17 -41.64
C SER A 27 -0.89 -8.03 -42.41
N SER A 28 -0.94 -7.43 -43.60
CA SER A 28 0.10 -7.40 -44.64
C SER A 28 1.53 -6.97 -44.26
N ASP A 29 1.74 -6.44 -43.07
CA ASP A 29 3.04 -5.95 -42.61
C ASP A 29 3.89 -7.07 -42.00
N ARG A 30 4.89 -7.56 -42.75
CA ARG A 30 5.90 -8.47 -42.21
C ARG A 30 6.83 -7.70 -41.27
N ARG A 31 6.88 -8.10 -40.00
CA ARG A 31 7.83 -7.56 -39.02
C ARG A 31 8.74 -8.67 -38.50
N LEU A 32 10.03 -8.53 -38.78
CA LEU A 32 11.08 -9.45 -38.35
C LEU A 32 11.68 -8.93 -37.04
N PHE A 33 11.82 -9.80 -36.04
CA PHE A 33 12.47 -9.47 -34.78
C PHE A 33 13.80 -10.22 -34.71
N HIS A 34 14.89 -9.51 -34.99
CA HIS A 34 16.23 -10.07 -34.90
C HIS A 34 16.67 -10.06 -33.43
N LEU A 35 16.67 -11.22 -32.76
CA LEU A 35 17.05 -11.32 -31.36
C LEU A 35 18.56 -11.56 -31.20
N LYS A 36 19.14 -10.87 -30.23
CA LYS A 36 20.48 -11.13 -29.71
C LYS A 36 20.35 -11.51 -28.24
N LEU A 37 20.35 -12.81 -27.96
CA LEU A 37 20.13 -13.38 -26.63
C LEU A 37 21.44 -13.77 -25.95
N ARG A 38 21.43 -13.74 -24.62
CA ARG A 38 22.46 -14.26 -23.73
C ARG A 38 21.81 -15.01 -22.57
N PRO A 39 22.43 -16.07 -22.02
CA PRO A 39 21.94 -16.73 -20.82
C PRO A 39 21.77 -15.71 -19.69
N ASP A 40 20.65 -15.79 -18.97
CA ASP A 40 20.31 -14.85 -17.90
C ASP A 40 19.80 -15.57 -16.65
N THR A 41 20.56 -15.43 -15.57
CA THR A 41 20.22 -15.95 -14.24
C THR A 41 19.91 -14.84 -13.24
N SER A 42 19.84 -13.57 -13.67
CA SER A 42 19.72 -12.40 -12.78
C SER A 42 18.41 -12.33 -11.99
N ALA A 43 17.36 -13.00 -12.47
CA ALA A 43 16.09 -13.19 -11.75
C ALA A 43 16.22 -14.11 -10.52
N PHE A 44 17.36 -14.80 -10.34
CA PHE A 44 17.59 -15.77 -9.27
C PHE A 44 18.79 -15.38 -8.40
N HIS A 45 18.70 -15.66 -7.11
CA HIS A 45 19.84 -15.58 -6.21
C HIS A 45 20.87 -16.66 -6.54
N LYS A 46 22.16 -16.37 -6.38
CA LYS A 46 23.25 -17.35 -6.58
C LYS A 46 23.07 -18.64 -5.77
N ASP A 47 22.51 -18.52 -4.58
CA ASP A 47 22.26 -19.62 -3.64
C ASP A 47 20.77 -20.03 -3.70
N LEU A 48 20.19 -20.12 -4.90
CA LEU A 48 18.79 -20.48 -5.13
C LEU A 48 18.49 -21.89 -4.61
N VAL A 49 17.49 -22.00 -3.72
CA VAL A 49 17.00 -23.29 -3.22
C VAL A 49 15.66 -23.62 -3.86
N VAL A 50 15.54 -24.78 -4.50
CA VAL A 50 14.26 -25.33 -4.96
C VAL A 50 13.88 -26.55 -4.12
N GLU A 51 12.72 -26.53 -3.51
CA GLU A 51 12.16 -27.62 -2.71
C GLU A 51 10.95 -28.24 -3.43
N THR A 52 10.94 -29.56 -3.60
CA THR A 52 9.80 -30.35 -4.11
C THR A 52 9.42 -31.43 -3.10
N ALA A 53 8.18 -31.95 -3.15
CA ALA A 53 7.80 -33.05 -2.26
C ALA A 53 8.43 -34.38 -2.74
N GLN A 54 8.53 -34.59 -4.05
CA GLN A 54 9.09 -35.81 -4.62
C GLN A 54 10.61 -36.00 -4.42
N LEU A 55 11.39 -34.91 -4.44
CA LEU A 55 12.86 -34.96 -4.48
C LEU A 55 13.55 -34.16 -3.36
N GLY A 56 12.78 -33.51 -2.49
CA GLY A 56 13.33 -32.62 -1.47
C GLY A 56 14.02 -31.40 -2.09
N ARG A 57 15.25 -31.11 -1.67
CA ARG A 57 16.04 -29.97 -2.20
C ARG A 57 16.78 -30.37 -3.47
N ILE A 58 16.60 -29.56 -4.52
CA ILE A 58 17.26 -29.73 -5.82
C ILE A 58 17.86 -28.41 -6.30
N THR A 59 18.93 -28.51 -7.08
CA THR A 59 19.38 -27.41 -7.95
C THR A 59 18.55 -27.43 -9.23
N PRO A 60 17.86 -26.35 -9.61
CA PRO A 60 17.12 -26.31 -10.85
C PRO A 60 18.05 -26.12 -12.05
N ASP A 61 17.68 -26.72 -13.18
CA ASP A 61 18.21 -26.25 -14.46
C ASP A 61 17.57 -24.89 -14.80
N ILE A 62 18.43 -23.93 -15.15
CA ILE A 62 18.10 -22.57 -15.58
C ILE A 62 18.89 -22.17 -16.83
N SER A 63 19.60 -23.12 -17.46
CA SER A 63 20.41 -22.90 -18.67
C SER A 63 19.59 -22.54 -19.91
N HIS A 64 18.29 -22.82 -19.87
CA HIS A 64 17.30 -22.49 -20.89
C HIS A 64 16.72 -21.07 -20.77
N ILE A 65 17.19 -20.24 -19.82
CA ILE A 65 16.65 -18.90 -19.54
C ILE A 65 17.58 -17.82 -20.12
N TYR A 66 16.99 -16.87 -20.85
CA TYR A 66 17.72 -15.89 -21.65
C TYR A 66 17.14 -14.47 -21.52
N SER A 67 18.00 -13.47 -21.63
CA SER A 67 17.62 -12.09 -21.93
C SER A 67 18.47 -11.49 -23.03
N GLY A 68 18.10 -10.30 -23.51
CA GLY A 68 18.81 -9.67 -24.61
C GLY A 68 18.10 -8.45 -25.18
N GLU A 69 18.43 -8.15 -26.43
CA GLU A 69 18.00 -6.98 -27.18
C GLU A 69 17.61 -7.37 -28.61
N LEU A 70 16.86 -6.50 -29.28
CA LEU A 70 16.66 -6.53 -30.71
C LEU A 70 17.89 -5.91 -31.41
N VAL A 71 18.38 -6.56 -32.46
CA VAL A 71 19.51 -6.08 -33.26
C VAL A 71 19.15 -4.75 -33.92
N GLY A 72 19.95 -3.71 -33.63
CA GLY A 72 19.69 -2.33 -34.09
C GLY A 72 18.90 -1.47 -33.10
N GLU A 73 18.39 -2.04 -31.99
CA GLU A 73 17.58 -1.33 -30.99
C GLU A 73 18.09 -1.59 -29.55
N PRO A 74 19.23 -0.99 -29.15
CA PRO A 74 19.85 -1.27 -27.84
C PRO A 74 19.01 -0.82 -26.62
N SER A 75 17.94 -0.05 -26.82
CA SER A 75 16.97 0.32 -25.76
C SER A 75 15.84 -0.70 -25.58
N SER A 76 15.77 -1.72 -26.44
CA SER A 76 14.80 -2.81 -26.33
C SER A 76 15.17 -3.77 -25.20
N LEU A 77 14.20 -4.54 -24.72
CA LEU A 77 14.40 -5.58 -23.72
C LEU A 77 13.67 -6.84 -24.17
N VAL A 78 14.43 -7.92 -24.33
CA VAL A 78 13.92 -9.26 -24.64
C VAL A 78 14.22 -10.15 -23.45
N TYR A 79 13.25 -10.96 -23.03
CA TYR A 79 13.45 -11.99 -21.99
C TYR A 79 12.53 -13.18 -22.24
N GLY A 80 12.99 -14.36 -21.86
CA GLY A 80 12.22 -15.58 -22.06
C GLY A 80 13.03 -16.84 -21.80
N SER A 81 12.54 -17.96 -22.32
CA SER A 81 13.24 -19.22 -22.36
C SER A 81 13.31 -19.79 -23.76
N LEU A 82 14.28 -20.68 -23.95
CA LEU A 82 14.49 -21.44 -25.17
C LEU A 82 14.51 -22.93 -24.84
N VAL A 83 13.50 -23.67 -25.31
CA VAL A 83 13.37 -25.12 -25.09
C VAL A 83 13.08 -25.78 -26.43
N ASP A 84 13.85 -26.82 -26.79
CA ASP A 84 13.79 -27.52 -28.09
C ASP A 84 13.79 -26.58 -29.32
N GLY A 85 14.60 -25.51 -29.30
CA GLY A 85 14.65 -24.53 -30.40
C GLY A 85 13.48 -23.54 -30.44
N VAL A 86 12.45 -23.70 -29.59
CA VAL A 86 11.29 -22.81 -29.52
C VAL A 86 11.48 -21.76 -28.43
N PHE A 87 11.49 -20.49 -28.84
CA PHE A 87 11.47 -19.35 -27.92
C PHE A 87 10.05 -19.11 -27.35
N HIS A 88 9.99 -18.85 -26.05
CA HIS A 88 8.80 -18.41 -25.31
C HIS A 88 9.20 -17.23 -24.43
N GLY A 89 8.55 -16.08 -24.58
CA GLY A 89 8.95 -14.88 -23.83
C GLY A 89 8.29 -13.60 -24.32
N ALA A 90 8.88 -12.46 -23.93
CA ALA A 90 8.40 -11.14 -24.30
C ALA A 90 9.49 -10.28 -24.93
N ILE A 91 9.05 -9.36 -25.80
CA ILE A 91 9.86 -8.40 -26.53
C ILE A 91 9.29 -7.00 -26.25
N GLN A 92 10.03 -6.17 -25.52
CA GLN A 92 9.73 -4.76 -25.33
C GLN A 92 10.57 -3.92 -26.29
N SER A 93 9.90 -3.24 -27.23
CA SER A 93 10.50 -2.29 -28.17
C SER A 93 9.98 -0.87 -27.91
N PRO A 94 10.52 0.18 -28.56
CA PRO A 94 9.95 1.53 -28.52
C PRO A 94 8.52 1.62 -29.06
N TRP A 95 8.11 0.75 -30.00
CA TRP A 95 6.79 0.82 -30.65
C TRP A 95 5.71 -0.06 -30.01
N GLY A 96 6.05 -0.83 -28.98
CA GLY A 96 5.12 -1.76 -28.33
C GLY A 96 5.81 -2.90 -27.60
N ARG A 97 5.01 -3.69 -26.88
CA ARG A 97 5.43 -4.97 -26.29
C ARG A 97 4.71 -6.10 -27.00
N TYR A 98 5.46 -7.15 -27.28
CA TYR A 98 4.97 -8.36 -27.92
C TYR A 98 5.25 -9.57 -27.02
N TYR A 99 4.37 -10.56 -27.08
CA TYR A 99 4.48 -11.81 -26.34
C TYR A 99 4.51 -12.98 -27.32
N VAL A 100 5.43 -13.92 -27.11
CA VAL A 100 5.62 -15.14 -27.90
C VAL A 100 5.26 -16.32 -27.00
N GLU A 101 4.08 -16.89 -27.18
CA GLU A 101 3.58 -18.00 -26.36
C GLU A 101 3.39 -19.27 -27.19
N ASN A 102 3.41 -20.46 -26.57
CA ASN A 102 3.26 -21.72 -27.29
C ASN A 102 1.85 -21.88 -27.90
N ALA A 103 1.76 -22.24 -29.18
CA ALA A 103 0.50 -22.36 -29.92
C ALA A 103 -0.48 -23.39 -29.33
N ARG A 104 0.01 -24.43 -28.64
CA ARG A 104 -0.84 -25.43 -27.95
C ARG A 104 -1.73 -24.81 -26.86
N ARG A 105 -1.38 -23.63 -26.35
CA ARG A 105 -2.19 -22.86 -25.40
C ARG A 105 -3.50 -22.35 -26.02
N PHE A 106 -3.45 -21.92 -27.28
CA PHE A 106 -4.57 -21.26 -27.97
C PHE A 106 -5.37 -22.23 -28.86
N PHE A 107 -4.75 -23.35 -29.25
CA PHE A 107 -5.33 -24.28 -30.22
C PHE A 107 -5.35 -25.71 -29.67
N PRO A 108 -6.54 -26.33 -29.48
CA PRO A 108 -6.65 -27.68 -28.93
C PRO A 108 -6.19 -28.78 -29.91
N ARG A 109 -5.99 -28.44 -31.19
CA ARG A 109 -5.39 -29.32 -32.20
C ARG A 109 -4.04 -28.75 -32.61
N PRO A 110 -3.01 -29.60 -32.84
CA PRO A 110 -1.72 -29.17 -33.37
C PRO A 110 -1.87 -28.28 -34.61
N LYS A 111 -1.01 -27.27 -34.71
CA LYS A 111 -0.92 -26.35 -35.85
C LYS A 111 0.43 -26.53 -36.54
N ALA A 112 0.53 -26.06 -37.78
CA ALA A 112 1.79 -26.02 -38.53
C ALA A 112 2.84 -25.05 -37.94
N PHE A 113 2.46 -24.24 -36.95
CA PHE A 113 3.32 -23.32 -36.23
C PHE A 113 3.33 -23.65 -34.73
N HIS A 114 4.46 -23.41 -34.07
CA HIS A 114 4.69 -23.76 -32.66
C HIS A 114 4.40 -22.62 -31.68
N SER A 115 4.37 -21.37 -32.13
CA SER A 115 4.18 -20.18 -31.28
C SER A 115 3.15 -19.21 -31.87
N VAL A 116 2.49 -18.46 -31.00
CA VAL A 116 1.64 -17.31 -31.31
C VAL A 116 2.37 -16.05 -30.83
N LEU A 117 2.54 -15.08 -31.72
CA LEU A 117 2.98 -13.72 -31.40
C LEU A 117 1.75 -12.82 -31.31
N TYR A 118 1.59 -12.07 -30.22
CA TYR A 118 0.55 -11.05 -30.08
C TYR A 118 1.10 -9.74 -29.51
N ASP A 119 0.50 -8.60 -29.86
CA ASP A 119 0.81 -7.31 -29.23
C ASP A 119 0.11 -7.23 -27.87
N ALA A 120 0.74 -6.63 -26.87
CA ALA A 120 0.15 -6.45 -25.54
C ALA A 120 -1.19 -5.68 -25.57
N ARG A 121 -1.47 -4.91 -26.65
CA ARG A 121 -2.74 -4.22 -26.88
C ARG A 121 -3.86 -5.11 -27.40
N ASP A 122 -3.53 -6.26 -27.99
CA ASP A 122 -4.50 -7.26 -28.47
C ASP A 122 -5.03 -8.12 -27.31
N ALA A 123 -4.35 -8.10 -26.16
CA ALA A 123 -4.79 -8.73 -24.92
C ALA A 123 -5.90 -7.90 -24.25
N HIS A 124 -7.13 -8.08 -24.71
CA HIS A 124 -8.30 -7.49 -24.09
C HIS A 124 -8.57 -8.13 -22.71
N PHE A 125 -8.59 -7.29 -21.68
CA PHE A 125 -9.06 -7.65 -20.37
C PHE A 125 -10.60 -7.52 -20.35
N PRO A 126 -11.36 -8.44 -19.70
CA PRO A 126 -12.80 -8.30 -19.59
C PRO A 126 -13.15 -7.05 -18.79
N ASP A 127 -13.92 -6.14 -19.40
CA ASP A 127 -14.34 -4.89 -18.77
C ASP A 127 -15.38 -5.19 -17.67
N THR A 128 -14.98 -5.04 -16.40
CA THR A 128 -15.82 -5.44 -15.26
C THR A 128 -16.96 -4.46 -14.97
N GLY A 129 -17.00 -3.32 -15.66
CA GLY A 129 -18.07 -2.30 -15.53
C GLY A 129 -18.17 -1.65 -14.15
N ALA A 130 -17.26 -1.98 -13.22
CA ALA A 130 -17.31 -1.52 -11.83
C ALA A 130 -16.54 -0.19 -11.67
N PRO A 131 -17.13 0.86 -11.07
CA PRO A 131 -16.39 2.06 -10.66
C PRO A 131 -15.47 1.69 -9.49
N GLY A 132 -14.22 1.31 -9.81
CA GLY A 132 -13.23 0.78 -8.87
C GLY A 132 -11.96 0.22 -9.53
N GLY A 133 -12.06 -0.20 -10.80
CA GLY A 133 -10.94 -0.82 -11.50
C GLY A 133 -10.62 -2.24 -10.99
N TRP A 134 -9.46 -2.75 -11.39
CA TRP A 134 -9.08 -4.17 -11.36
C TRP A 134 -8.93 -4.83 -9.98
N CYS A 135 -9.06 -4.07 -8.89
CA CYS A 135 -8.95 -4.62 -7.54
C CYS A 135 -10.28 -5.25 -7.11
N GLY A 136 -10.47 -6.54 -7.42
CA GLY A 136 -11.66 -7.34 -7.03
C GLY A 136 -11.80 -7.60 -5.52
N LEU A 137 -11.20 -6.77 -4.66
CA LEU A 137 -11.21 -6.96 -3.21
C LEU A 137 -12.62 -6.72 -2.66
N ARG A 138 -13.27 -7.82 -2.26
CA ARG A 138 -14.58 -7.80 -1.63
C ARG A 138 -14.52 -7.02 -0.30
N ALA A 139 -15.54 -6.22 -0.01
CA ALA A 139 -15.52 -5.33 1.15
C ALA A 139 -15.49 -6.05 2.52
N ASP A 140 -15.93 -7.31 2.58
CA ASP A 140 -15.76 -8.19 3.75
C ASP A 140 -14.29 -8.63 3.93
N THR A 141 -13.62 -8.98 2.83
CA THR A 141 -12.21 -9.33 2.78
C THR A 141 -11.34 -8.12 3.14
N GLU A 142 -11.64 -6.94 2.60
CA GLU A 142 -11.00 -5.68 2.99
C GLU A 142 -11.10 -5.47 4.50
N ARG A 143 -12.31 -5.56 5.08
CA ARG A 143 -12.54 -5.41 6.53
C ARG A 143 -11.79 -6.46 7.37
N TRP A 144 -11.73 -7.71 6.91
CA TRP A 144 -10.98 -8.77 7.58
C TRP A 144 -9.47 -8.48 7.58
N MET A 145 -8.90 -8.12 6.43
CA MET A 145 -7.49 -7.72 6.33
C MET A 145 -7.19 -6.52 7.24
N ASP A 146 -8.08 -5.52 7.23
CA ASP A 146 -7.97 -4.33 8.09
C ASP A 146 -7.98 -4.68 9.59
N ALA A 147 -8.80 -5.66 9.99
CA ALA A 147 -8.87 -6.13 11.38
C ALA A 147 -7.62 -6.93 11.79
N VAL A 148 -7.13 -7.83 10.92
CA VAL A 148 -5.89 -8.60 11.16
C VAL A 148 -4.71 -7.64 11.33
N MET A 149 -4.56 -6.64 10.47
CA MET A 149 -3.52 -5.60 10.61
C MET A 149 -3.67 -4.83 11.93
N LYS A 150 -4.85 -4.25 12.21
CA LYS A 150 -5.10 -3.47 13.44
C LYS A 150 -4.83 -4.26 14.72
N SER A 151 -5.13 -5.57 14.74
CA SER A 151 -4.89 -6.44 15.90
C SER A 151 -3.42 -6.42 16.37
N ARG A 152 -2.46 -6.24 15.44
CA ARG A 152 -1.02 -6.16 15.77
C ARG A 152 -0.66 -4.94 16.60
N ALA A 153 -1.28 -3.79 16.33
CA ALA A 153 -1.05 -2.59 17.12
C ALA A 153 -1.53 -2.78 18.57
N THR A 154 -2.72 -3.37 18.74
CA THR A 154 -3.28 -3.66 20.06
C THR A 154 -2.41 -4.64 20.85
N LEU A 155 -2.05 -5.79 20.26
CA LEU A 155 -1.20 -6.79 20.91
C LEU A 155 0.20 -6.23 21.24
N ALA A 156 0.79 -5.39 20.38
CA ALA A 156 2.06 -4.73 20.65
C ALA A 156 1.97 -3.74 21.82
N ALA A 157 0.86 -2.98 21.93
CA ALA A 157 0.62 -2.08 23.04
C ALA A 157 0.45 -2.83 24.37
N GLU A 158 -0.33 -3.92 24.38
CA GLU A 158 -0.51 -4.78 25.57
C GLU A 158 0.81 -5.41 26.05
N GLN A 159 1.64 -5.90 25.12
CA GLN A 159 2.96 -6.44 25.46
C GLN A 159 3.92 -5.35 25.97
N GLY A 160 3.85 -4.13 25.43
CA GLY A 160 4.59 -2.98 25.92
C GLY A 160 4.22 -2.58 27.36
N ILE A 161 2.93 -2.65 27.70
CA ILE A 161 2.44 -2.43 29.07
C ILE A 161 2.96 -3.53 30.01
N ARG A 162 2.83 -4.81 29.63
CA ARG A 162 3.32 -5.93 30.45
C ARG A 162 4.82 -5.86 30.74
N ARG A 163 5.65 -5.40 29.80
CA ARG A 163 7.10 -5.22 30.01
C ARG A 163 7.47 -4.07 30.94
N LYS A 164 6.58 -3.09 31.15
CA LYS A 164 6.79 -1.98 32.11
C LYS A 164 6.34 -2.31 33.53
N VAL A 165 5.52 -3.35 33.73
CA VAL A 165 5.08 -3.81 35.05
C VAL A 165 5.95 -4.97 35.51
N SER A 166 7.24 -4.69 35.76
CA SER A 166 8.10 -5.57 36.55
C SER A 166 7.90 -5.28 38.04
N TRP A 167 7.21 -6.18 38.75
CA TRP A 167 7.11 -6.10 40.21
C TRP A 167 8.50 -6.24 40.85
N PRO A 168 8.86 -5.41 41.85
CA PRO A 168 10.10 -5.60 42.61
C PRO A 168 10.10 -6.98 43.27
N SER A 169 11.10 -7.80 42.95
CA SER A 169 11.26 -9.12 43.54
C SER A 169 11.87 -8.96 44.95
N GLY A 170 11.04 -9.02 46.00
CA GLY A 170 11.58 -9.07 47.36
C GLY A 170 10.67 -8.55 48.48
N LEU A 171 9.64 -9.31 48.84
CA LEU A 171 9.22 -9.43 50.23
C LEU A 171 8.85 -10.89 50.51
N SER A 172 9.68 -11.55 51.31
CA SER A 172 9.53 -12.92 51.78
C SER A 172 8.48 -13.04 52.89
N GLY A 173 7.71 -14.12 52.89
CA GLY A 173 6.74 -14.44 53.95
C GLY A 173 6.32 -15.91 53.90
N ASP A 174 7.12 -16.79 54.52
CA ASP A 174 6.80 -18.20 54.68
C ASP A 174 5.60 -18.43 55.62
N ASN A 175 4.62 -19.22 55.16
CA ASN A 175 4.25 -20.49 55.83
C ASN A 175 3.09 -21.22 55.13
N GLY A 176 2.99 -22.54 55.37
CA GLY A 176 1.66 -23.18 55.46
C GLY A 176 1.18 -24.06 54.30
N THR A 177 2.01 -25.03 53.90
CA THR A 177 1.66 -26.35 53.34
C THR A 177 0.19 -26.83 53.29
N GLN A 178 -0.16 -27.48 52.16
CA GLN A 178 -1.22 -28.52 51.98
C GLN A 178 -2.69 -28.02 52.02
N ASN A 179 -3.65 -28.59 51.27
CA ASN A 179 -3.67 -29.91 50.62
C ASN A 179 -4.48 -29.96 49.30
N ARG A 180 -4.43 -31.11 48.61
CA ARG A 180 -5.00 -31.37 47.27
C ARG A 180 -6.53 -31.34 47.23
N GLY A 181 -7.10 -30.70 46.19
CA GLY A 181 -8.53 -30.76 45.84
C GLY A 181 -8.75 -31.15 44.37
N ARG A 182 -8.83 -32.46 44.08
CA ARG A 182 -9.01 -33.00 42.72
C ARG A 182 -10.51 -33.07 42.41
N GLY A 183 -11.00 -32.21 41.51
CA GLY A 183 -12.41 -32.18 41.16
C GLY A 183 -12.88 -33.46 40.45
N ARG A 184 -13.96 -34.07 40.96
CA ARG A 184 -14.83 -34.96 40.18
C ARG A 184 -16.29 -34.72 40.58
N ASN A 185 -17.13 -34.80 39.56
CA ASN A 185 -18.56 -34.45 39.54
C ASN A 185 -19.37 -35.10 40.66
N ASN A 186 -20.42 -34.42 41.12
CA ASN A 186 -21.55 -35.05 41.79
C ASN A 186 -22.85 -34.69 41.07
N SER A 187 -23.60 -35.71 40.69
CA SER A 187 -25.00 -35.64 40.31
C SER A 187 -25.89 -35.87 41.54
N GLU A 188 -26.89 -35.01 41.68
CA GLU A 188 -28.18 -35.23 42.33
C GLU A 188 -28.27 -35.64 43.81
N THR A 189 -28.92 -34.73 44.53
CA THR A 189 -29.55 -34.86 45.84
C THR A 189 -30.58 -36.00 45.98
N ARG A 190 -30.77 -36.49 47.21
CA ARG A 190 -32.13 -36.69 47.74
C ARG A 190 -32.23 -36.53 49.26
N ASN A 191 -33.43 -36.18 49.71
CA ASN A 191 -33.90 -35.89 51.08
C ASN A 191 -33.35 -34.59 51.72
N ARG A 192 -34.09 -33.49 51.93
CA ARG A 192 -35.52 -33.15 52.26
C ARG A 192 -35.73 -32.92 53.77
N SER A 193 -36.12 -31.67 54.13
CA SER A 193 -36.71 -31.20 55.42
C SER A 193 -35.86 -31.39 56.71
N THR A 194 -35.87 -30.59 57.79
CA THR A 194 -36.45 -29.29 58.26
C THR A 194 -35.83 -29.01 59.67
N SER A 195 -35.73 -27.82 60.28
CA SER A 195 -35.85 -26.39 59.91
C SER A 195 -35.62 -25.49 61.15
N ARG A 196 -35.53 -24.14 60.96
CA ARG A 196 -35.63 -23.04 61.96
C ARG A 196 -34.36 -22.54 62.70
N PHE A 197 -34.47 -21.27 63.12
CA PHE A 197 -33.65 -20.45 64.05
C PHE A 197 -32.19 -20.11 63.65
N ALA A 198 -31.63 -18.94 64.00
CA ALA A 198 -32.18 -17.58 64.20
C ALA A 198 -31.04 -16.55 64.43
N GLY A 199 -31.23 -15.30 63.98
CA GLY A 199 -30.55 -14.10 64.48
C GLY A 199 -29.03 -13.97 64.26
N ALA A 200 -28.39 -12.83 64.57
CA ALA A 200 -28.88 -11.44 64.68
C ALA A 200 -27.70 -10.45 64.78
N GLY A 201 -27.87 -9.23 64.23
CA GLY A 201 -27.10 -8.02 64.57
C GLY A 201 -25.72 -7.83 63.93
N THR A 202 -25.15 -6.60 63.84
CA THR A 202 -25.73 -5.25 64.03
C THR A 202 -24.74 -4.17 63.52
N ARG A 203 -25.27 -3.01 63.04
CA ARG A 203 -24.80 -1.60 63.19
C ARG A 203 -23.28 -1.27 63.24
N SER A 204 -22.64 -0.33 62.49
CA SER A 204 -22.94 0.98 61.85
C SER A 204 -22.24 2.17 62.54
N HIS A 205 -21.76 3.16 61.75
CA HIS A 205 -21.18 4.49 62.13
C HIS A 205 -19.71 4.52 62.64
N ALA A 206 -18.92 5.61 62.53
CA ALA A 206 -18.90 6.78 61.62
C ALA A 206 -17.63 7.67 61.87
N GLY A 207 -17.24 8.49 60.88
CA GLY A 207 -16.36 9.69 61.02
C GLY A 207 -14.86 9.50 60.72
N ARG A 208 -14.00 10.53 60.56
CA ARG A 208 -14.07 11.93 60.02
C ARG A 208 -12.69 12.60 60.26
N VAL A 209 -12.22 13.45 59.32
CA VAL A 209 -11.31 14.63 59.50
C VAL A 209 -9.76 14.51 59.42
N ALA A 210 -9.18 15.45 58.64
CA ALA A 210 -7.80 16.02 58.59
C ALA A 210 -6.58 15.12 58.23
N GLY A 211 -5.47 15.64 57.66
CA GLY A 211 -5.17 16.99 57.14
C GLY A 211 -3.68 17.16 56.76
N HIS A 212 -3.39 18.08 55.82
CA HIS A 212 -2.09 18.60 55.29
C HIS A 212 -0.72 18.05 55.77
N GLY A 213 0.20 17.92 54.81
CA GLY A 213 1.65 17.86 55.02
C GLY A 213 2.42 17.89 53.69
N ASP A 214 3.00 19.03 53.33
CA ASP A 214 3.75 19.23 52.08
C ASP A 214 5.14 18.57 52.13
N LEU A 215 5.62 18.07 50.98
CA LEU A 215 7.03 17.77 50.75
C LEU A 215 7.39 18.12 49.30
N GLU A 216 8.14 19.21 49.11
CA GLU A 216 8.72 19.54 47.81
C GLU A 216 9.79 18.50 47.43
N LEU A 217 9.80 18.06 46.17
CA LEU A 217 10.95 17.35 45.61
C LEU A 217 11.40 18.02 44.31
N SER A 218 12.61 18.58 44.36
CA SER A 218 13.24 19.33 43.29
C SER A 218 13.32 18.55 41.97
N THR A 219 12.94 19.20 40.87
CA THR A 219 13.02 18.64 39.52
C THR A 219 14.31 19.08 38.83
N THR A 220 15.36 18.26 38.89
CA THR A 220 16.54 18.44 38.02
C THR A 220 16.32 17.77 36.67
N VAL A 221 16.05 18.59 35.66
CA VAL A 221 15.98 18.18 34.24
C VAL A 221 17.38 18.25 33.64
N THR A 222 17.99 17.11 33.35
CA THR A 222 19.30 17.06 32.66
C THR A 222 19.10 17.10 31.14
N THR A 223 19.06 18.29 30.57
CA THR A 223 19.16 18.47 29.10
C THR A 223 20.60 18.25 28.66
N ILE A 224 20.85 17.19 27.91
CA ILE A 224 22.12 17.00 27.20
C ILE A 224 22.04 17.75 25.86
N LEU A 225 22.72 18.89 25.80
CA LEU A 225 23.09 19.57 24.55
C LEU A 225 24.52 19.15 24.16
N PRO A 226 24.87 19.11 22.86
CA PRO A 226 26.24 18.91 22.44
C PRO A 226 27.04 20.20 22.68
N ASP A 227 28.12 20.11 23.47
CA ASP A 227 28.99 21.24 23.77
C ASP A 227 30.12 21.40 22.73
N SER A 228 30.52 22.64 22.50
CA SER A 228 31.56 23.04 21.55
C SER A 228 32.72 23.66 22.33
N GLY A 229 33.82 22.92 22.49
CA GLY A 229 34.99 23.37 23.24
C GLY A 229 36.31 22.98 22.58
N GLU A 230 37.08 23.97 22.14
CA GLU A 230 38.47 23.82 21.73
C GLU A 230 39.39 23.69 22.96
N ARG A 231 40.32 22.72 22.97
CA ARG A 231 41.59 22.88 23.69
C ARG A 231 42.71 22.00 23.11
N SER A 232 43.95 22.43 23.32
CA SER A 232 45.15 22.07 22.56
C SER A 232 46.22 21.28 23.34
N GLY A 233 47.05 20.54 22.59
CA GLY A 233 48.29 19.88 23.02
C GLY A 233 48.15 18.40 23.42
N SER A 234 49.13 17.51 23.22
CA SER A 234 50.40 17.58 22.47
C SER A 234 51.11 16.20 22.49
N GLY A 235 51.70 15.75 21.37
CA GLY A 235 52.53 14.53 21.28
C GLY A 235 51.74 13.19 21.22
N ASP A 236 52.14 12.15 20.48
CA ASP A 236 53.34 11.95 19.64
C ASP A 236 53.00 11.13 18.37
N GLU A 237 53.93 11.12 17.41
CA GLU A 237 53.75 10.60 16.04
C GLU A 237 53.84 9.08 15.92
N GLU A 238 52.93 8.44 15.16
CA GLU A 238 53.31 7.55 14.05
C GLU A 238 52.11 7.20 13.12
N ALA A 239 52.40 6.76 11.89
CA ALA A 239 51.47 6.23 10.89
C ALA A 239 50.56 7.22 10.09
N LEU A 240 51.14 8.27 9.51
CA LEU A 240 50.54 9.00 8.37
C LEU A 240 51.09 8.48 7.02
N ASN A 241 50.49 7.41 6.47
CA ASN A 241 50.55 7.17 5.02
C ASN A 241 49.43 6.27 4.47
N ALA A 242 48.18 6.74 4.59
CA ALA A 242 47.04 6.17 3.88
C ALA A 242 46.09 7.31 3.46
N SER A 243 46.45 8.04 2.40
CA SER A 243 45.62 9.13 1.87
C SER A 243 44.21 8.62 1.54
N ALA A 244 43.21 9.33 2.06
CA ALA A 244 41.82 8.96 1.94
C ALA A 244 41.39 8.84 0.46
N ARG A 245 41.14 7.60 0.01
CA ARG A 245 40.11 7.40 -1.00
C ARG A 245 38.79 7.70 -0.31
N ILE A 246 38.21 8.86 -0.63
CA ILE A 246 36.84 9.20 -0.25
C ILE A 246 35.96 8.03 -0.68
N ALA A 247 35.42 7.30 0.29
CA ALA A 247 34.48 6.22 0.01
C ALA A 247 33.20 6.86 -0.51
N VAL A 248 33.07 6.92 -1.84
CA VAL A 248 31.76 7.08 -2.49
C VAL A 248 30.84 6.06 -1.85
N PRO A 249 29.67 6.46 -1.30
CA PRO A 249 28.77 5.51 -0.64
C PRO A 249 28.47 4.39 -1.62
N SER A 250 28.85 3.15 -1.28
CA SER A 250 28.52 2.00 -2.11
C SER A 250 27.01 1.99 -2.28
N THR A 251 26.52 2.09 -3.53
CA THR A 251 25.09 2.05 -3.84
C THR A 251 24.51 0.78 -3.22
N SER A 252 23.77 0.92 -2.12
CA SER A 252 23.22 -0.22 -1.41
C SER A 252 22.27 -0.92 -2.37
N ARG A 253 22.58 -2.18 -2.70
CA ARG A 253 21.80 -2.96 -3.67
C ARG A 253 20.35 -3.02 -3.18
N ARG A 254 19.45 -2.28 -3.84
CA ARG A 254 18.02 -2.19 -3.49
C ARG A 254 17.28 -3.43 -4.00
N VAL A 255 17.64 -4.58 -3.45
CA VAL A 255 17.20 -5.88 -3.91
C VAL A 255 16.21 -6.48 -2.91
N CYS A 256 15.00 -6.77 -3.37
CA CYS A 256 13.98 -7.47 -2.61
C CYS A 256 14.03 -8.96 -2.96
N ASN A 257 14.45 -9.79 -2.00
CA ASN A 257 14.57 -11.23 -2.14
C ASN A 257 13.20 -11.93 -1.97
N LEU A 258 12.85 -12.78 -2.93
CA LEU A 258 11.56 -13.43 -3.02
C LEU A 258 11.61 -14.92 -2.65
N LYS A 259 10.56 -15.37 -1.96
CA LYS A 259 10.16 -16.78 -1.88
C LYS A 259 8.91 -16.99 -2.74
N LEU A 260 8.93 -17.99 -3.63
CA LEU A 260 7.78 -18.33 -4.48
C LEU A 260 7.32 -19.77 -4.21
N SER A 261 6.04 -19.94 -3.89
CA SER A 261 5.40 -21.24 -3.67
C SER A 261 4.45 -21.54 -4.84
N ILE A 262 4.79 -22.51 -5.67
CA ILE A 262 3.91 -23.05 -6.72
C ILE A 262 2.99 -24.11 -6.09
N ASP A 263 1.68 -23.94 -6.24
CA ASP A 263 0.71 -24.93 -5.75
C ASP A 263 0.51 -26.11 -6.71
N HIS A 264 -0.16 -27.14 -6.21
CA HIS A 264 -0.40 -28.40 -6.93
C HIS A 264 -1.31 -28.25 -8.17
N LEU A 265 -2.18 -27.23 -8.21
CA LEU A 265 -3.06 -26.98 -9.35
C LEU A 265 -2.27 -26.31 -10.48
N LEU A 266 -1.41 -25.33 -10.16
CA LEU A 266 -0.51 -24.72 -11.13
C LEU A 266 0.56 -25.71 -11.62
N TYR A 267 1.10 -26.53 -10.72
CA TYR A 267 1.98 -27.65 -11.11
C TYR A 267 1.24 -28.63 -12.04
N GLY A 268 0.03 -29.06 -11.68
CA GLY A 268 -0.79 -29.97 -12.49
C GLY A 268 -1.04 -29.44 -13.89
N HIS A 269 -1.54 -28.20 -14.02
CA HIS A 269 -1.78 -27.54 -15.30
C HIS A 269 -0.52 -27.48 -16.19
N MET A 270 0.64 -27.16 -15.61
CA MET A 270 1.91 -27.18 -16.34
C MET A 270 2.44 -28.59 -16.63
N HIS A 271 2.07 -29.58 -15.81
CA HIS A 271 2.44 -30.97 -16.01
C HIS A 271 1.65 -31.62 -17.15
N ASP A 272 0.35 -31.38 -17.23
CA ASP A 272 -0.52 -31.89 -18.29
C ASP A 272 -0.06 -31.44 -19.68
N GLN A 273 0.51 -30.24 -19.78
CA GLN A 273 1.02 -29.65 -21.04
C GLN A 273 2.39 -30.20 -21.49
N GLU A 274 3.24 -30.62 -20.54
CA GLU A 274 4.62 -31.06 -20.80
C GLU A 274 4.80 -32.59 -20.69
N SER A 275 3.90 -33.27 -19.96
CA SER A 275 3.88 -34.71 -19.66
C SER A 275 5.18 -35.29 -19.06
N ASN A 276 6.09 -34.45 -18.56
CA ASN A 276 7.41 -34.85 -18.06
C ASN A 276 7.86 -33.94 -16.89
N PRO A 277 8.19 -34.48 -15.70
CA PRO A 277 8.52 -33.65 -14.52
C PRO A 277 9.77 -32.77 -14.65
N HIS A 278 10.73 -33.11 -15.52
CA HIS A 278 11.88 -32.23 -15.79
C HIS A 278 11.46 -31.04 -16.63
N ARG A 279 10.71 -31.27 -17.71
CA ARG A 279 10.13 -30.22 -18.56
C ARG A 279 9.16 -29.32 -17.80
N THR A 280 8.31 -29.89 -16.94
CA THR A 280 7.41 -29.12 -16.05
C THR A 280 8.19 -28.19 -15.13
N ARG A 281 9.29 -28.65 -14.51
CA ARG A 281 10.14 -27.80 -13.66
C ARG A 281 10.86 -26.71 -14.46
N ALA A 282 11.38 -27.02 -15.64
CA ALA A 282 11.97 -26.02 -16.54
C ALA A 282 10.94 -24.97 -17.00
N ARG A 283 9.71 -25.39 -17.30
CA ARG A 283 8.58 -24.49 -17.60
C ARG A 283 8.25 -23.57 -16.43
N ILE A 284 8.20 -24.11 -15.20
CA ILE A 284 7.99 -23.34 -13.97
C ILE A 284 9.10 -22.31 -13.75
N THR A 285 10.39 -22.69 -13.88
CA THR A 285 11.49 -21.75 -13.66
C THR A 285 11.55 -20.66 -14.73
N ALA A 286 11.28 -20.99 -15.99
CA ALA A 286 11.13 -20.01 -17.07
C ALA A 286 9.96 -19.03 -16.81
N PHE A 287 8.82 -19.55 -16.37
CA PHE A 287 7.63 -18.76 -16.05
C PHE A 287 7.90 -17.79 -14.88
N ILE A 288 8.58 -18.27 -13.83
CA ILE A 288 9.06 -17.45 -12.72
C ILE A 288 10.00 -16.34 -13.22
N ALA A 289 11.01 -16.70 -14.03
CA ALA A 289 11.98 -15.74 -14.53
C ALA A 289 11.33 -14.61 -15.35
N ALA A 290 10.36 -14.94 -16.21
CA ALA A 290 9.63 -13.95 -17.00
C ALA A 290 8.92 -12.91 -16.11
N HIS A 291 8.17 -13.36 -15.11
CA HIS A 291 7.43 -12.49 -14.19
C HIS A 291 8.36 -11.62 -13.32
N VAL A 292 9.46 -12.19 -12.82
CA VAL A 292 10.42 -11.49 -11.94
C VAL A 292 11.31 -10.51 -12.72
N THR A 293 11.71 -10.87 -13.94
CA THR A 293 12.40 -9.96 -14.87
C THR A 293 11.48 -8.80 -15.24
N ARG A 294 10.20 -9.08 -15.52
CA ARG A 294 9.22 -8.04 -15.82
C ARG A 294 8.98 -7.10 -14.65
N ALA A 295 8.79 -7.63 -13.43
CA ALA A 295 8.63 -6.83 -12.21
C ALA A 295 9.86 -5.95 -11.97
N SER A 296 11.07 -6.52 -12.08
CA SER A 296 12.32 -5.76 -11.94
C SER A 296 12.42 -4.65 -12.98
N ALA A 297 12.12 -4.91 -14.25
CA ALA A 297 12.14 -3.90 -15.31
C ALA A 297 11.11 -2.77 -15.11
N VAL A 298 10.01 -3.00 -14.37
CA VAL A 298 9.06 -1.94 -13.98
C VAL A 298 9.63 -1.11 -12.83
N PHE A 299 10.07 -1.76 -11.75
CA PHE A 299 10.49 -1.07 -10.52
C PHE A 299 11.85 -0.36 -10.67
N GLN A 300 12.78 -0.90 -11.47
CA GLN A 300 14.05 -0.23 -11.80
C GLN A 300 13.82 1.09 -12.56
N ARG A 301 12.87 1.11 -13.51
CA ARG A 301 12.53 2.29 -14.32
C ARG A 301 11.66 3.32 -13.58
N THR A 302 11.19 3.00 -12.37
CA THR A 302 10.29 3.86 -11.60
C THR A 302 11.08 4.66 -10.56
N THR A 303 10.84 5.97 -10.50
CA THR A 303 11.47 6.86 -9.52
C THR A 303 10.51 7.10 -8.34
N PHE A 304 10.83 6.52 -7.19
CA PHE A 304 10.09 6.68 -5.94
C PHE A 304 10.72 7.80 -5.10
N GLY A 305 10.50 9.05 -5.50
CA GLY A 305 11.15 10.22 -4.89
C GLY A 305 12.65 10.24 -5.17
N ASN A 306 13.48 10.00 -4.15
CA ASN A 306 14.94 9.87 -4.27
C ASN A 306 15.42 8.39 -4.37
N ILE A 307 14.50 7.46 -4.67
CA ILE A 307 14.77 6.03 -4.76
C ILE A 307 14.54 5.54 -6.20
N GLN A 308 15.54 4.86 -6.76
CA GLN A 308 15.54 4.22 -8.09
C GLN A 308 16.20 2.83 -7.97
N ASP A 309 16.26 2.07 -9.07
CA ASP A 309 16.99 0.80 -9.18
C ASP A 309 16.50 -0.35 -8.26
N ILE A 310 15.23 -0.33 -7.86
CA ILE A 310 14.63 -1.42 -7.08
C ILE A 310 14.50 -2.67 -7.95
N THR A 311 15.11 -3.77 -7.51
CA THR A 311 15.22 -5.03 -8.26
C THR A 311 14.71 -6.21 -7.43
N PHE A 312 14.19 -7.25 -8.07
CA PHE A 312 13.73 -8.48 -7.41
C PHE A 312 14.57 -9.69 -7.82
N ILE A 313 14.86 -10.56 -6.86
CA ILE A 313 15.53 -11.85 -7.12
C ILE A 313 14.83 -12.97 -6.35
N VAL A 314 14.70 -14.14 -6.95
CA VAL A 314 14.14 -15.32 -6.28
C VAL A 314 15.24 -16.06 -5.54
N GLN A 315 15.10 -16.16 -4.21
CA GLN A 315 16.03 -16.88 -3.36
C GLN A 315 15.55 -18.29 -3.02
N LYS A 316 14.22 -18.51 -2.98
CA LYS A 316 13.64 -19.82 -2.72
C LYS A 316 12.42 -20.09 -3.58
N ILE A 317 12.34 -21.29 -4.16
CA ILE A 317 11.13 -21.81 -4.81
C ILE A 317 10.69 -23.05 -4.05
N ARG A 318 9.40 -23.17 -3.78
CA ARG A 318 8.76 -24.40 -3.33
C ARG A 318 7.77 -24.84 -4.39
N ILE A 319 7.88 -26.07 -4.88
CA ILE A 319 6.96 -26.67 -5.84
C ILE A 319 6.19 -27.76 -5.11
N ASN A 320 4.92 -27.49 -4.81
CA ASN A 320 4.01 -28.53 -4.34
C ASN A 320 3.56 -29.34 -5.56
N ASP A 321 4.32 -30.37 -5.91
CA ASP A 321 4.01 -31.30 -7.01
C ASP A 321 2.75 -32.17 -6.74
N SER A 322 2.40 -33.05 -7.68
CA SER A 322 1.23 -33.94 -7.55
C SER A 322 1.28 -34.89 -6.34
N GLN A 323 2.46 -35.20 -5.79
CA GLN A 323 2.58 -36.01 -4.56
C GLN A 323 2.22 -35.21 -3.31
N SER A 324 2.30 -33.88 -3.37
CA SER A 324 2.00 -32.97 -2.24
C SER A 324 0.53 -33.01 -1.78
N CYS A 325 -0.37 -33.57 -2.60
CA CYS A 325 -1.77 -33.78 -2.30
C CYS A 325 -2.23 -35.25 -2.47
N ALA A 326 -1.28 -36.20 -2.48
CA ALA A 326 -1.58 -37.63 -2.48
C ALA A 326 -2.29 -38.07 -1.19
N GLU A 327 -2.95 -39.23 -1.23
CA GLU A 327 -3.60 -39.79 -0.05
C GLU A 327 -2.60 -40.00 1.11
N GLY A 328 -3.06 -39.78 2.34
CA GLY A 328 -2.18 -39.67 3.51
C GLY A 328 -1.55 -38.29 3.70
N VAL A 329 -0.96 -37.70 2.65
CA VAL A 329 -0.34 -36.36 2.71
C VAL A 329 -1.39 -35.23 2.70
N LYS A 330 -2.47 -35.40 1.91
CA LYS A 330 -3.57 -34.43 1.74
C LYS A 330 -4.19 -33.92 3.05
N LYS A 331 -4.18 -34.74 4.12
CA LYS A 331 -4.70 -34.35 5.45
C LYS A 331 -3.86 -33.28 6.17
N ASN A 332 -2.56 -33.24 5.89
CA ASN A 332 -1.61 -32.34 6.55
C ASN A 332 -1.26 -31.10 5.71
N ASN A 333 -1.58 -31.12 4.42
CA ASN A 333 -1.34 -30.01 3.51
C ASN A 333 -2.62 -29.16 3.32
N PRO A 334 -2.73 -27.98 3.96
CA PRO A 334 -3.95 -27.17 3.90
C PRO A 334 -4.21 -26.56 2.52
N PHE A 335 -3.23 -26.58 1.61
CA PHE A 335 -3.35 -26.07 0.25
C PHE A 335 -4.05 -27.04 -0.72
N CYS A 336 -4.39 -28.26 -0.29
CA CYS A 336 -4.98 -29.32 -1.12
C CYS A 336 -6.52 -29.37 -1.16
N SER A 337 -7.21 -28.41 -0.54
CA SER A 337 -8.67 -28.30 -0.66
C SER A 337 -9.01 -27.52 -1.94
N ASP A 338 -10.02 -27.98 -2.68
CA ASP A 338 -10.38 -27.38 -3.97
C ASP A 338 -11.15 -26.06 -3.77
N GLY A 339 -12.06 -26.01 -2.78
CA GLY A 339 -12.85 -24.84 -2.41
C GLY A 339 -12.13 -23.79 -1.55
N ILE A 340 -10.86 -23.49 -1.82
CA ILE A 340 -10.12 -22.41 -1.14
C ILE A 340 -10.33 -21.09 -1.87
N ASP A 341 -10.95 -20.13 -1.20
CA ASP A 341 -11.06 -18.74 -1.64
C ASP A 341 -9.71 -17.98 -1.54
N ALA A 342 -9.58 -16.90 -2.32
CA ALA A 342 -8.42 -16.02 -2.35
C ALA A 342 -8.02 -15.51 -0.95
N SER A 343 -8.99 -15.06 -0.15
CA SER A 343 -8.75 -14.56 1.22
C SER A 343 -8.09 -15.63 2.10
N TYR A 344 -8.59 -16.87 2.02
CA TYR A 344 -8.09 -17.99 2.80
C TYR A 344 -6.75 -18.51 2.26
N LEU A 345 -6.51 -18.50 0.95
CA LEU A 345 -5.19 -18.85 0.38
C LEU A 345 -4.11 -17.85 0.84
N LEU A 346 -4.43 -16.55 0.88
CA LEU A 346 -3.52 -15.54 1.42
C LEU A 346 -3.28 -15.75 2.92
N HIS A 347 -4.31 -16.09 3.70
CA HIS A 347 -4.15 -16.46 5.11
C HIS A 347 -3.23 -17.69 5.28
N LEU A 348 -3.44 -18.76 4.51
CA LEU A 348 -2.57 -19.95 4.54
C LEU A 348 -1.11 -19.62 4.18
N THR A 349 -0.89 -18.82 3.14
CA THR A 349 0.43 -18.31 2.74
C THR A 349 1.09 -17.49 3.86
N SER A 350 0.29 -16.70 4.57
CA SER A 350 0.73 -15.86 5.69
C SER A 350 1.07 -16.66 6.95
N LYS A 351 0.60 -17.90 7.12
CA LYS A 351 0.92 -18.74 8.29
C LYS A 351 2.33 -19.31 8.27
N GLU A 352 3.01 -19.31 7.13
CA GLU A 352 4.41 -19.71 7.05
C GLU A 352 5.32 -18.61 7.62
N ASN A 353 6.41 -18.98 8.30
CA ASN A 353 7.46 -18.01 8.63
C ASN A 353 8.19 -17.63 7.33
N ASN A 354 8.19 -16.33 7.02
CA ASN A 354 8.84 -15.73 5.85
C ASN A 354 9.84 -14.63 6.25
N ASP A 355 10.37 -14.65 7.49
CA ASP A 355 11.26 -13.63 8.06
C ASP A 355 12.54 -13.41 7.23
N ASP A 356 13.04 -14.44 6.57
CA ASP A 356 14.27 -14.40 5.76
C ASP A 356 14.07 -13.68 4.41
N PHE A 357 12.83 -13.43 4.00
CA PHE A 357 12.48 -12.91 2.67
C PHE A 357 11.85 -11.52 2.75
N CYS A 358 12.17 -10.66 1.78
CA CYS A 358 11.53 -9.38 1.60
C CYS A 358 10.03 -9.56 1.31
N LEU A 359 9.67 -10.51 0.43
CA LEU A 359 8.30 -10.93 0.13
C LEU A 359 8.21 -12.44 -0.14
N ALA A 360 7.04 -13.02 0.13
CA ALA A 360 6.73 -14.42 -0.16
C ALA A 360 5.36 -14.58 -0.84
N TYR A 361 5.32 -15.20 -2.03
CA TYR A 361 4.09 -15.37 -2.81
C TYR A 361 3.69 -16.84 -2.95
N THR A 362 2.37 -17.10 -2.98
CA THR A 362 1.81 -18.36 -3.49
C THR A 362 1.16 -18.15 -4.85
N TRP A 363 1.54 -18.98 -5.81
CA TRP A 363 1.12 -18.96 -7.20
C TRP A 363 0.26 -20.19 -7.47
N THR A 364 -0.94 -19.98 -8.02
CA THR A 364 -1.98 -21.02 -8.12
C THR A 364 -2.72 -20.99 -9.45
N PHE A 365 -3.54 -22.01 -9.71
CA PHE A 365 -4.39 -22.12 -10.88
C PHE A 365 -5.86 -22.32 -10.45
N ARG A 366 -6.31 -21.46 -9.55
CA ARG A 366 -7.67 -21.46 -8.96
C ARG A 366 -8.51 -20.36 -9.59
N ASP A 367 -9.72 -20.71 -9.98
CA ASP A 367 -10.69 -19.71 -10.41
C ASP A 367 -11.36 -19.13 -9.15
N PHE A 368 -11.02 -17.88 -8.81
CA PHE A 368 -11.56 -17.22 -7.62
C PHE A 368 -12.88 -16.52 -7.93
N ALA A 369 -13.74 -16.40 -6.90
CA ALA A 369 -14.99 -15.68 -7.03
C ALA A 369 -14.77 -14.21 -7.45
N ASP A 370 -15.76 -13.64 -8.12
CA ASP A 370 -15.78 -12.23 -8.55
C ASP A 370 -14.59 -11.81 -9.45
N GLY A 371 -13.90 -12.77 -10.07
CA GLY A 371 -12.84 -12.54 -11.07
C GLY A 371 -11.48 -12.13 -10.49
N ILE A 372 -11.24 -12.42 -9.20
CA ILE A 372 -10.02 -12.06 -8.48
C ILE A 372 -8.79 -12.75 -9.09
N LEU A 373 -7.79 -11.96 -9.52
CA LEU A 373 -6.53 -12.47 -10.08
C LEU A 373 -5.38 -12.56 -9.06
N GLY A 374 -5.47 -11.83 -7.95
CA GLY A 374 -4.43 -11.76 -6.93
C GLY A 374 -4.95 -11.12 -5.65
N LEU A 375 -4.16 -11.22 -4.58
CA LEU A 375 -4.44 -10.59 -3.29
C LEU A 375 -3.14 -10.41 -2.49
N ALA A 376 -2.84 -9.21 -1.99
CA ALA A 376 -1.64 -8.95 -1.19
C ALA A 376 -1.88 -8.02 0.00
N TRP A 377 -1.06 -8.15 1.04
CA TRP A 377 -1.08 -7.23 2.17
C TRP A 377 -0.48 -5.88 1.80
N ILE A 378 -1.27 -4.81 1.94
CA ILE A 378 -0.82 -3.46 1.63
C ILE A 378 0.12 -2.95 2.73
N ALA A 379 1.34 -2.51 2.37
CA ALA A 379 2.24 -1.89 3.34
C ALA A 379 1.69 -0.54 3.81
N ARG A 380 1.52 -0.38 5.13
CA ARG A 380 1.12 0.90 5.72
C ARG A 380 2.30 1.60 6.37
N PRO A 381 2.70 2.80 5.91
CA PRO A 381 3.77 3.57 6.54
C PRO A 381 3.37 3.93 7.97
N GLN A 382 4.39 4.01 8.83
CA GLN A 382 4.23 4.29 10.26
C GLN A 382 3.61 5.68 10.46
N ARG A 383 2.29 5.74 10.66
CA ARG A 383 1.68 6.91 11.31
C ARG A 383 1.81 6.69 12.81
N LEU A 384 2.43 7.66 13.49
CA LEU A 384 2.31 7.78 14.94
C LEU A 384 0.81 7.84 15.27
N CYS A 385 0.28 6.77 15.86
CA CYS A 385 -1.02 6.85 16.51
C CYS A 385 -0.95 7.98 17.52
N PHE A 386 -1.94 8.88 17.50
CA PHE A 386 -1.99 10.03 18.40
C PHE A 386 -1.62 9.60 19.82
N ALA A 387 -0.68 10.32 20.43
CA ALA A 387 -0.40 10.17 21.85
C ALA A 387 -1.68 10.52 22.63
N LEU A 388 -2.42 9.49 23.04
CA LEU A 388 -3.57 9.64 23.92
C LEU A 388 -3.05 10.21 25.24
N ARG A 389 -3.21 11.53 25.43
CA ARG A 389 -2.96 12.21 26.71
C ARG A 389 -4.03 11.82 27.72
N TYR A 390 -3.98 10.59 28.21
CA TYR A 390 -4.57 10.24 29.50
C TYR A 390 -3.60 10.65 30.60
N SER A 391 -4.04 11.57 31.46
CA SER A 391 -3.46 11.90 32.77
C SER A 391 -1.94 11.71 32.91
N SER A 392 -1.16 12.69 32.46
CA SER A 392 0.31 12.76 32.64
C SER A 392 1.17 11.63 32.04
N VAL A 393 0.59 10.58 31.45
CA VAL A 393 1.33 9.43 30.90
C VAL A 393 1.28 9.44 29.38
N THR A 394 2.39 9.82 28.75
CA THR A 394 2.55 9.67 27.30
C THR A 394 2.83 8.20 26.96
N VAL A 395 1.80 7.43 26.64
CA VAL A 395 1.96 6.08 26.08
C VAL A 395 2.36 6.20 24.61
N VAL A 396 3.66 6.20 24.34
CA VAL A 396 4.18 6.01 22.98
C VAL A 396 3.97 4.55 22.61
N SER A 397 2.87 4.24 21.91
CA SER A 397 2.78 2.98 21.19
C SER A 397 3.76 3.04 20.03
N ALA A 398 4.69 2.08 19.96
CA ALA A 398 5.59 1.98 18.83
C ALA A 398 4.75 1.79 17.57
N ALA A 399 4.88 2.71 16.61
CA ALA A 399 4.17 2.63 15.33
C ALA A 399 4.73 1.46 14.52
N VAL A 400 4.14 0.28 14.68
CA VAL A 400 4.46 -0.89 13.89
C VAL A 400 3.86 -0.69 12.49
N GLY A 401 4.71 -0.55 11.47
CA GLY A 401 4.28 -0.66 10.08
C GLY A 401 3.68 -2.04 9.85
N GLN A 402 2.55 -2.10 9.12
CA GLN A 402 1.75 -3.33 8.97
C GLN A 402 1.61 -3.68 7.50
N GLY A 403 1.81 -4.95 7.18
CA GLY A 403 1.68 -5.50 5.83
C GLY A 403 2.88 -5.19 4.91
N GLY A 404 2.98 -5.98 3.83
CA GLY A 404 3.91 -5.76 2.73
C GLY A 404 5.39 -5.93 3.08
N ILE A 405 6.26 -5.24 2.33
CA ILE A 405 7.70 -5.48 2.33
C ILE A 405 8.34 -5.47 3.73
N CYS A 406 9.24 -6.43 3.96
CA CYS A 406 10.04 -6.55 5.18
C CYS A 406 9.26 -6.80 6.49
N GLU A 407 7.95 -7.06 6.44
CA GLU A 407 7.18 -7.37 7.65
C GLU A 407 7.50 -8.76 8.21
N LYS A 408 7.57 -8.85 9.55
CA LYS A 408 8.03 -10.05 10.27
C LYS A 408 6.89 -10.95 10.77
N ASN A 409 7.23 -12.20 11.05
CA ASN A 409 6.35 -13.17 11.68
C ASN A 409 6.00 -12.73 13.10
N ARG A 410 4.71 -12.46 13.35
CA ARG A 410 4.23 -11.94 14.63
C ARG A 410 2.84 -12.49 14.97
N PRO A 411 2.47 -12.51 16.27
CA PRO A 411 1.09 -12.70 16.69
C PRO A 411 0.14 -11.72 15.98
N SER A 412 -0.91 -12.28 15.37
CA SER A 412 -2.10 -11.58 14.89
C SER A 412 -3.32 -12.24 15.54
N VAL A 413 -4.38 -11.45 15.75
CA VAL A 413 -5.71 -12.01 16.04
C VAL A 413 -6.48 -12.12 14.73
N ASP A 414 -6.98 -13.32 14.47
CA ASP A 414 -7.87 -13.62 13.37
C ASP A 414 -9.32 -13.71 13.89
N LEU A 415 -10.23 -13.03 13.18
CA LEU A 415 -11.66 -13.05 13.42
C LEU A 415 -12.26 -14.07 12.46
N LYS A 416 -12.75 -15.20 12.99
CA LYS A 416 -13.56 -16.12 12.18
C LYS A 416 -14.77 -15.37 11.59
N PRO A 417 -14.97 -15.35 10.26
CA PRO A 417 -16.13 -14.71 9.65
C PRO A 417 -17.44 -15.24 10.27
N GLY A 418 -18.28 -14.34 10.75
CA GLY A 418 -19.58 -14.68 11.35
C GLY A 418 -19.56 -15.22 12.78
N THR A 419 -18.42 -15.23 13.49
CA THR A 419 -18.38 -15.62 14.92
C THR A 419 -17.61 -14.63 15.80
N THR A 420 -17.76 -14.76 17.12
CA THR A 420 -16.97 -14.04 18.13
C THR A 420 -15.73 -14.82 18.60
N GLU A 421 -15.40 -15.94 17.94
CA GLU A 421 -14.26 -16.78 18.31
C GLU A 421 -12.96 -16.24 17.71
N TYR A 422 -12.21 -15.51 18.54
CA TYR A 422 -10.86 -15.06 18.20
C TYR A 422 -9.87 -16.22 18.19
N ARG A 423 -9.03 -16.30 17.15
CA ARG A 423 -7.87 -17.21 17.12
C ARG A 423 -6.58 -16.43 16.95
N GLN A 424 -5.60 -16.71 17.80
CA GLN A 424 -4.27 -16.13 17.69
C GLN A 424 -3.42 -17.00 16.77
N TYR A 425 -2.87 -16.39 15.72
CA TYR A 425 -1.93 -17.04 14.80
C TYR A 425 -0.64 -16.24 14.71
N HIS A 426 0.46 -16.93 14.47
CA HIS A 426 1.71 -16.31 14.03
C HIS A 426 1.65 -16.16 12.51
N LEU A 427 1.53 -14.92 12.04
CA LEU A 427 1.45 -14.61 10.60
C LEU A 427 2.66 -13.79 10.15
N SER A 428 3.07 -13.97 8.89
CA SER A 428 4.00 -13.10 8.16
C SER A 428 3.18 -12.37 7.10
N LEU A 429 3.05 -11.04 7.21
CA LEU A 429 2.22 -10.23 6.30
C LEU A 429 3.03 -9.63 5.14
N ASN A 430 4.27 -10.10 4.94
CA ASN A 430 5.09 -9.85 3.76
C ASN A 430 4.72 -10.77 2.59
N THR A 431 3.41 -10.93 2.37
CA THR A 431 2.86 -11.98 1.51
C THR A 431 1.83 -11.48 0.50
N GLY A 432 1.69 -12.26 -0.57
CA GLY A 432 0.68 -12.11 -1.60
C GLY A 432 0.36 -13.43 -2.29
N ILE A 433 -0.69 -13.43 -3.11
CA ILE A 433 -1.08 -14.55 -3.96
C ILE A 433 -1.38 -14.07 -5.37
N VAL A 434 -1.18 -14.93 -6.37
CA VAL A 434 -1.58 -14.71 -7.77
C VAL A 434 -2.16 -16.00 -8.33
N THR A 435 -3.28 -15.90 -9.05
CA THR A 435 -3.82 -17.00 -9.87
C THR A 435 -3.61 -16.74 -11.36
N PHE A 436 -3.43 -17.82 -12.11
CA PHE A 436 -3.28 -17.80 -13.56
C PHE A 436 -4.50 -18.38 -14.30
N LEU A 437 -5.63 -18.50 -13.59
CA LEU A 437 -6.94 -18.93 -14.10
C LEU A 437 -8.00 -17.89 -13.72
N ASN A 438 -8.88 -17.51 -14.65
CA ASN A 438 -9.99 -16.60 -14.39
C ASN A 438 -11.19 -16.91 -15.30
N TYR A 439 -12.39 -17.05 -14.75
CA TYR A 439 -13.60 -17.49 -15.46
C TYR A 439 -13.33 -18.73 -16.34
N ASN A 440 -12.66 -19.73 -15.76
CA ASN A 440 -12.18 -20.96 -16.36
C ASN A 440 -11.25 -20.78 -17.60
N ASN A 441 -10.68 -19.59 -17.81
CA ASN A 441 -9.76 -19.29 -18.91
C ASN A 441 -8.33 -19.04 -18.38
N PRO A 442 -7.29 -19.70 -18.95
CA PRO A 442 -5.90 -19.46 -18.57
C PRO A 442 -5.47 -18.03 -18.89
N VAL A 443 -5.01 -17.28 -17.89
CA VAL A 443 -4.65 -15.85 -17.97
C VAL A 443 -3.35 -15.66 -18.78
N SER A 444 -3.38 -14.86 -19.84
CA SER A 444 -2.25 -14.69 -20.77
C SER A 444 -1.01 -14.12 -20.07
N GLN A 445 0.20 -14.39 -20.59
CA GLN A 445 1.44 -13.92 -19.95
C GLN A 445 1.44 -12.39 -19.75
N SER A 446 0.91 -11.66 -20.73
CA SER A 446 0.77 -10.20 -20.65
C SER A 446 -0.05 -9.71 -19.46
N VAL A 447 -1.16 -10.38 -19.16
CA VAL A 447 -2.05 -10.04 -18.04
C VAL A 447 -1.42 -10.49 -16.73
N SER A 448 -0.92 -11.73 -16.66
CA SER A 448 -0.42 -12.31 -15.41
C SER A 448 0.84 -11.64 -14.88
N GLU A 449 1.72 -11.19 -15.78
CA GLU A 449 2.86 -10.35 -15.44
C GLU A 449 2.43 -9.02 -14.80
N ILE A 450 1.36 -8.40 -15.31
CA ILE A 450 0.81 -7.15 -14.78
C ILE A 450 0.14 -7.39 -13.43
N THR A 451 -0.64 -8.48 -13.28
CA THR A 451 -1.23 -8.88 -11.99
C THR A 451 -0.15 -9.05 -10.93
N PHE A 452 0.94 -9.77 -11.21
CA PHE A 452 2.02 -9.93 -10.24
C PHE A 452 2.66 -8.58 -9.85
N CYS A 453 2.90 -7.70 -10.83
CA CYS A 453 3.38 -6.33 -10.54
C CYS A 453 2.38 -5.51 -9.70
N HIS A 454 1.07 -5.67 -9.92
CA HIS A 454 0.01 -4.98 -9.17
C HIS A 454 -0.01 -5.39 -7.70
N GLU A 455 0.00 -6.70 -7.41
CA GLU A 455 0.08 -7.22 -6.05
C GLU A 455 1.37 -6.77 -5.35
N MET A 456 2.49 -6.71 -6.08
CA MET A 456 3.75 -6.18 -5.54
C MET A 456 3.63 -4.68 -5.23
N GLY A 457 2.91 -3.91 -6.05
CA GLY A 457 2.55 -2.52 -5.78
C GLY A 457 1.82 -2.35 -4.45
N HIS A 458 0.86 -3.23 -4.14
CA HIS A 458 0.23 -3.29 -2.81
C HIS A 458 1.24 -3.58 -1.70
N ASN A 459 2.09 -4.60 -1.85
CA ASN A 459 3.15 -4.88 -0.88
C ASN A 459 4.16 -3.73 -0.69
N PHE A 460 4.31 -2.82 -1.65
CA PHE A 460 5.11 -1.59 -1.54
C PHE A 460 4.33 -0.39 -0.97
N GLY A 461 3.04 -0.56 -0.71
CA GLY A 461 2.17 0.42 -0.05
C GLY A 461 1.30 1.26 -0.98
N SER A 462 1.25 0.93 -2.28
CA SER A 462 0.30 1.57 -3.19
C SER A 462 -1.12 1.09 -2.87
N PRO A 463 -2.05 1.98 -2.48
CA PRO A 463 -3.45 1.62 -2.30
C PRO A 463 -4.12 1.36 -3.67
N PRO A 464 -5.23 0.60 -3.69
CA PRO A 464 -6.12 0.54 -4.86
C PRO A 464 -6.67 1.92 -5.26
N ASP A 465 -7.06 2.04 -6.53
CA ASP A 465 -7.86 3.18 -7.00
C ASP A 465 -9.20 3.26 -6.22
N LEU A 466 -9.74 4.47 -6.07
CA LEU A 466 -10.93 4.78 -5.25
C LEU A 466 -10.79 4.46 -3.74
N THR A 467 -9.60 4.15 -3.24
CA THR A 467 -9.33 4.05 -1.79
C THR A 467 -9.46 5.43 -1.13
N PRO A 468 -10.32 5.63 -0.11
CA PRO A 468 -10.47 6.93 0.54
C PRO A 468 -9.20 7.38 1.25
N CYS A 469 -8.86 8.65 1.06
CA CYS A 469 -7.68 9.30 1.64
C CYS A 469 -8.03 10.73 2.09
N ASN A 470 -7.08 11.43 2.73
CA ASN A 470 -7.27 12.77 3.31
C ASN A 470 -8.60 12.92 4.09
N GLU A 471 -8.74 12.15 5.18
CA GLU A 471 -9.94 12.13 6.05
C GLU A 471 -11.23 11.67 5.32
N GLY A 472 -11.10 11.00 4.17
CA GLY A 472 -12.23 10.58 3.33
C GLY A 472 -12.80 11.71 2.47
N THR A 473 -12.02 12.77 2.23
CA THR A 473 -12.39 13.88 1.33
C THR A 473 -11.96 13.62 -0.12
N GLN A 474 -10.91 12.82 -0.30
CA GLN A 474 -10.35 12.43 -1.59
C GLN A 474 -10.24 10.91 -1.68
N VAL A 475 -9.87 10.43 -2.86
CA VAL A 475 -9.51 9.04 -3.14
C VAL A 475 -8.20 8.94 -3.87
N CYS A 476 -7.52 7.83 -3.65
CA CYS A 476 -6.33 7.45 -4.41
C CYS A 476 -6.72 7.14 -5.86
N MET A 477 -5.93 7.64 -6.81
CA MET A 477 -5.97 7.27 -8.22
C MET A 477 -4.53 7.16 -8.73
N LYS A 478 -4.20 6.05 -9.39
CA LYS A 478 -2.83 5.71 -9.86
C LYS A 478 -1.79 5.78 -8.73
N GLY A 479 -2.20 5.43 -7.51
CA GLY A 479 -1.35 5.48 -6.30
C GLY A 479 -1.24 6.84 -5.62
N GLU A 480 -1.80 7.93 -6.18
CA GLU A 480 -1.74 9.28 -5.61
C GLU A 480 -3.09 9.71 -5.01
N CYS A 481 -3.10 10.36 -3.84
CA CYS A 481 -4.31 10.91 -3.22
C CYS A 481 -4.72 12.24 -3.89
N SER A 482 -5.18 12.16 -5.15
CA SER A 482 -5.41 13.33 -6.01
C SER A 482 -6.89 13.62 -6.29
N SER A 483 -7.74 12.59 -6.36
CA SER A 483 -9.11 12.71 -6.92
C SER A 483 -10.18 12.85 -5.85
N SER A 484 -11.35 13.41 -6.18
CA SER A 484 -12.44 13.58 -5.21
C SER A 484 -13.16 12.29 -4.84
N ILE A 485 -13.59 12.19 -3.58
CA ILE A 485 -14.43 11.10 -3.06
C ILE A 485 -15.73 10.88 -3.86
N CYS A 486 -16.23 11.89 -4.59
CA CYS A 486 -17.36 11.74 -5.51
C CYS A 486 -17.19 10.57 -6.49
N MET A 487 -15.95 10.33 -6.98
CA MET A 487 -15.67 9.28 -7.96
C MET A 487 -15.95 7.87 -7.42
N LYS A 488 -15.77 7.63 -6.11
CA LYS A 488 -16.10 6.36 -5.46
C LYS A 488 -17.58 6.00 -5.56
N TYR A 489 -18.45 7.01 -5.72
CA TYR A 489 -19.90 6.85 -5.80
C TYR A 489 -20.44 6.96 -7.23
N GLY A 490 -19.56 7.02 -8.23
CA GLY A 490 -19.92 7.23 -9.64
C GLY A 490 -20.28 8.67 -10.00
N LEU A 491 -19.97 9.63 -9.11
CA LEU A 491 -20.30 11.05 -9.26
C LEU A 491 -19.07 11.85 -9.69
N LYS A 492 -19.31 12.99 -10.36
CA LYS A 492 -18.23 13.93 -10.72
C LYS A 492 -17.99 14.94 -9.59
N GLU A 493 -16.77 15.41 -9.45
CA GLU A 493 -16.44 16.53 -8.57
C GLU A 493 -17.03 17.84 -9.10
N CYS A 494 -17.48 18.72 -8.21
CA CYS A 494 -17.87 20.08 -8.57
C CYS A 494 -17.69 21.05 -7.40
N THR A 495 -17.62 22.34 -7.67
CA THR A 495 -17.57 23.39 -6.63
C THR A 495 -18.92 24.08 -6.49
N LEU A 496 -19.36 24.32 -5.25
CA LEU A 496 -20.51 25.16 -4.96
C LEU A 496 -20.25 26.63 -5.32
N THR A 497 -21.32 27.42 -5.48
CA THR A 497 -21.27 28.83 -5.89
C THR A 497 -21.95 29.74 -4.87
N GLY A 498 -21.35 30.90 -4.59
CA GLY A 498 -21.83 31.87 -3.59
C GLY A 498 -23.20 32.49 -3.86
N SER A 499 -23.79 32.22 -5.04
CA SER A 499 -25.17 32.56 -5.38
C SER A 499 -26.23 31.72 -4.65
N ARG A 500 -25.86 30.57 -4.08
CA ARG A 500 -26.79 29.63 -3.42
C ARG A 500 -26.34 29.16 -2.04
N TYR A 501 -25.08 29.38 -1.67
CA TYR A 501 -24.46 28.83 -0.45
C TYR A 501 -23.60 29.89 0.25
N SER A 502 -23.52 29.84 1.57
CA SER A 502 -22.71 30.75 2.38
C SER A 502 -21.22 30.43 2.30
N VAL A 503 -20.36 31.40 2.66
CA VAL A 503 -18.88 31.30 2.59
C VAL A 503 -18.32 30.07 3.33
N ASP A 504 -19.01 29.61 4.38
CA ASP A 504 -18.61 28.47 5.20
C ASP A 504 -19.04 27.12 4.61
N GLU A 505 -20.01 27.13 3.70
CA GLU A 505 -20.53 26.00 2.94
C GLU A 505 -19.80 25.80 1.61
N LEU A 506 -19.22 26.86 1.02
CA LEU A 506 -18.48 26.79 -0.26
C LEU A 506 -17.24 25.87 -0.23
N CYS A 507 -16.83 25.43 0.95
CA CYS A 507 -15.77 24.45 1.18
C CYS A 507 -16.29 23.06 1.59
N LEU A 508 -17.59 22.78 1.50
CA LEU A 508 -18.14 21.43 1.61
C LEU A 508 -17.78 20.60 0.38
N ILE A 509 -17.66 19.28 0.56
CA ILE A 509 -17.60 18.35 -0.57
C ILE A 509 -18.91 18.45 -1.34
N ALA A 510 -18.81 18.71 -2.64
CA ALA A 510 -19.94 18.73 -3.56
C ALA A 510 -19.67 17.84 -4.78
N CYS A 511 -20.73 17.18 -5.23
CA CYS A 511 -20.69 16.23 -6.31
C CYS A 511 -21.78 16.56 -7.34
N GLN A 512 -21.58 16.08 -8.57
CA GLN A 512 -22.46 16.34 -9.70
C GLN A 512 -22.96 15.04 -10.32
N GLU A 513 -24.29 14.93 -10.42
CA GLU A 513 -25.02 13.93 -11.19
C GLU A 513 -25.93 14.69 -12.17
N SER A 514 -26.05 14.22 -13.42
CA SER A 514 -26.95 14.80 -14.44
C SER A 514 -26.87 16.34 -14.62
N GLY A 515 -25.69 16.93 -14.40
CA GLY A 515 -25.44 18.37 -14.53
C GLY A 515 -25.65 19.20 -13.25
N GLN A 516 -26.34 18.68 -12.23
CA GLN A 516 -26.63 19.42 -11.00
C GLN A 516 -25.54 19.21 -9.93
N CYS A 517 -24.84 20.27 -9.55
CA CYS A 517 -23.87 20.27 -8.45
C CYS A 517 -24.58 20.50 -7.11
N LEU A 518 -24.42 19.56 -6.16
CA LEU A 518 -25.01 19.59 -4.82
C LEU A 518 -23.99 19.15 -3.74
N PRO A 519 -24.16 19.58 -2.47
CA PRO A 519 -23.40 19.04 -1.34
C PRO A 519 -23.54 17.51 -1.20
N ALA A 520 -22.50 16.86 -0.67
CA ALA A 520 -22.50 15.41 -0.44
C ALA A 520 -23.65 14.90 0.46
N CYS A 521 -24.24 15.76 1.31
CA CYS A 521 -25.42 15.45 2.11
C CYS A 521 -26.66 15.09 1.29
N ASP A 522 -26.82 15.70 0.11
CA ASP A 522 -28.04 15.59 -0.69
C ASP A 522 -28.10 14.28 -1.48
N PHE A 523 -26.96 13.61 -1.66
CA PHE A 523 -26.87 12.31 -2.31
C PHE A 523 -27.05 11.18 -1.30
N PRO A 524 -28.09 10.31 -1.42
CA PRO A 524 -28.34 9.23 -0.47
C PRO A 524 -27.15 8.27 -0.29
N LYS A 525 -26.35 8.08 -1.35
CA LYS A 525 -25.13 7.24 -1.36
C LYS A 525 -23.99 7.85 -0.54
N MET A 526 -23.98 9.16 -0.29
CA MET A 526 -22.87 9.90 0.33
C MET A 526 -23.19 10.46 1.72
N LYS A 527 -24.27 10.01 2.38
CA LYS A 527 -24.62 10.43 3.75
C LYS A 527 -23.47 10.32 4.77
N ALA A 528 -22.58 9.34 4.61
CA ALA A 528 -21.39 9.18 5.46
C ALA A 528 -20.37 10.34 5.34
N HIS A 529 -20.44 11.14 4.28
CA HIS A 529 -19.61 12.31 4.00
C HIS A 529 -20.38 13.63 4.16
N CYS A 530 -21.59 13.60 4.75
CA CYS A 530 -22.36 14.81 4.99
C CYS A 530 -21.62 15.74 5.98
N GLY A 531 -21.53 17.03 5.65
CA GLY A 531 -20.77 18.02 6.42
C GLY A 531 -19.24 17.94 6.25
N ALA A 532 -18.72 16.97 5.49
CA ALA A 532 -17.30 16.88 5.22
C ALA A 532 -16.84 18.09 4.38
N LYS A 533 -15.68 18.64 4.75
CA LYS A 533 -15.09 19.83 4.11
C LYS A 533 -13.81 19.51 3.36
N LEU A 534 -13.61 20.16 2.23
CA LEU A 534 -12.40 20.10 1.41
C LEU A 534 -11.13 20.42 2.22
N THR A 535 -10.00 19.97 1.70
CA THR A 535 -8.66 20.26 2.26
C THR A 535 -8.26 21.72 2.03
N PRO A 536 -7.41 22.32 2.88
CA PRO A 536 -6.86 23.66 2.63
C PRO A 536 -6.11 23.70 1.29
N GLY A 537 -6.32 24.78 0.52
CA GLY A 537 -5.82 24.95 -0.85
C GLY A 537 -6.74 24.41 -1.95
N ALA A 538 -7.77 23.62 -1.63
CA ALA A 538 -8.75 23.15 -2.61
C ALA A 538 -9.55 24.32 -3.21
N PRO A 539 -9.90 24.28 -4.51
CA PRO A 539 -10.63 25.35 -5.16
C PRO A 539 -12.10 25.41 -4.72
N CYS A 540 -12.66 26.62 -4.63
CA CYS A 540 -14.03 26.87 -4.18
C CYS A 540 -14.68 28.02 -4.98
N ASN A 541 -15.98 28.25 -4.74
CA ASN A 541 -16.78 29.32 -5.37
C ASN A 541 -16.73 29.33 -6.91
N GLY A 542 -16.94 28.19 -7.57
CA GLY A 542 -16.85 28.12 -9.04
C GLY A 542 -15.43 28.31 -9.57
N LEU A 543 -14.42 27.77 -8.88
CA LEU A 543 -12.98 27.97 -9.14
C LEU A 543 -12.48 29.42 -8.96
N ARG A 544 -13.27 30.29 -8.31
CA ARG A 544 -12.91 31.70 -8.07
C ARG A 544 -12.17 31.93 -6.75
N GLY A 545 -12.04 30.91 -5.92
CA GLY A 545 -11.39 30.98 -4.60
C GLY A 545 -10.67 29.69 -4.22
N TYR A 546 -10.01 29.71 -3.05
CA TYR A 546 -9.45 28.53 -2.38
C TYR A 546 -9.91 28.44 -0.92
N CYS A 547 -10.02 27.23 -0.39
CA CYS A 547 -10.32 26.98 1.01
C CYS A 547 -9.10 27.26 1.89
N ASP A 548 -9.25 28.10 2.92
CA ASP A 548 -8.17 28.38 3.87
C ASP A 548 -8.00 27.28 4.94
N VAL A 549 -7.04 27.46 5.85
CA VAL A 549 -6.80 26.55 6.99
C VAL A 549 -7.99 26.43 7.96
N PHE A 550 -8.94 27.37 7.93
CA PHE A 550 -10.20 27.30 8.69
C PHE A 550 -11.35 26.67 7.88
N ARG A 551 -11.04 26.13 6.69
CA ARG A 551 -11.98 25.57 5.71
C ARG A 551 -13.11 26.55 5.37
N LYS A 552 -12.75 27.83 5.17
CA LYS A 552 -13.60 28.91 4.64
C LYS A 552 -13.11 29.31 3.25
N CYS A 553 -14.03 29.59 2.33
CA CYS A 553 -13.66 29.96 0.97
C CYS A 553 -13.11 31.39 0.92
N ARG A 554 -11.96 31.59 0.26
CA ARG A 554 -11.33 32.89 0.01
C ARG A 554 -11.22 33.10 -1.49
N ASP A 555 -11.94 34.09 -2.00
CA ASP A 555 -11.86 34.44 -3.42
C ASP A 555 -10.45 34.94 -3.78
N VAL A 556 -9.95 34.50 -4.93
CA VAL A 556 -8.75 35.00 -5.59
C VAL A 556 -9.11 36.31 -6.28
N ASP A 557 -8.99 37.43 -5.56
CA ASP A 557 -9.06 38.76 -6.16
C ASP A 557 -7.83 38.89 -7.09
N ALA A 558 -8.05 38.79 -8.41
CA ALA A 558 -6.99 38.96 -9.43
C ALA A 558 -6.48 40.42 -9.47
N GLU A 559 -7.25 41.33 -8.90
CA GLU A 559 -6.91 42.71 -8.59
C GLU A 559 -5.99 42.74 -7.36
N GLY A 560 -4.75 43.20 -7.53
CA GLY A 560 -3.71 43.15 -6.50
C GLY A 560 -4.03 43.91 -5.20
N PRO A 561 -3.17 43.78 -4.16
CA PRO A 561 -3.43 44.32 -2.82
C PRO A 561 -3.69 45.83 -2.78
N LEU A 562 -3.22 46.59 -3.79
CA LEU A 562 -3.47 48.02 -3.92
C LEU A 562 -4.96 48.32 -4.22
N THR A 563 -5.60 47.61 -5.16
CA THR A 563 -7.02 47.80 -5.49
C THR A 563 -7.90 47.46 -4.30
N ARG A 564 -7.50 46.48 -3.48
CA ARG A 564 -8.20 46.12 -2.23
C ARG A 564 -8.11 47.22 -1.16
N LEU A 565 -6.93 47.83 -0.98
CA LEU A 565 -6.76 49.02 -0.13
C LEU A 565 -7.62 50.18 -0.65
N GLN A 566 -7.58 50.46 -1.95
CA GLN A 566 -8.38 51.50 -2.57
C GLN A 566 -9.89 51.29 -2.36
N ARG A 567 -10.39 50.05 -2.44
CA ARG A 567 -11.80 49.70 -2.19
C ARG A 567 -12.21 49.87 -0.72
N ILE A 568 -11.29 49.65 0.23
CA ILE A 568 -11.52 49.85 1.68
C ILE A 568 -11.58 51.35 2.01
N PHE A 569 -10.63 52.14 1.52
CA PHE A 569 -10.54 53.58 1.81
C PHE A 569 -11.51 54.44 0.99
N PHE A 570 -11.76 54.09 -0.28
CA PHE A 570 -12.51 54.91 -1.25
C PHE A 570 -13.73 54.21 -1.89
N GLY A 571 -14.18 53.07 -1.35
CA GLY A 571 -15.45 52.47 -1.78
C GLY A 571 -16.66 53.35 -1.44
N GLU A 572 -17.77 53.24 -2.19
CA GLU A 572 -18.96 54.10 -2.03
C GLU A 572 -19.45 54.25 -0.58
N ARG A 573 -19.40 53.20 0.24
CA ARG A 573 -19.82 53.26 1.65
C ARG A 573 -18.87 54.11 2.52
N SER A 574 -17.57 54.13 2.20
CA SER A 574 -16.57 54.97 2.87
C SER A 574 -16.68 56.41 2.39
N VAL A 575 -16.83 56.62 1.08
CA VAL A 575 -17.03 57.95 0.47
C VAL A 575 -18.33 58.59 0.96
N ASN A 576 -19.45 57.86 1.04
CA ASN A 576 -20.71 58.40 1.56
C ASN A 576 -20.60 58.78 3.05
N LYS A 577 -19.93 57.98 3.90
CA LYS A 577 -19.66 58.38 5.29
C LYS A 577 -18.81 59.65 5.41
N ILE A 578 -17.83 59.84 4.52
CA ILE A 578 -17.04 61.08 4.45
C ILE A 578 -17.92 62.25 3.97
N LYS A 579 -18.81 62.01 3.00
CA LYS A 579 -19.77 62.99 2.48
C LYS A 579 -20.75 63.46 3.57
N ASP A 580 -21.29 62.52 4.35
CA ASP A 580 -22.15 62.80 5.50
C ASP A 580 -21.41 63.60 6.57
N PHE A 581 -20.16 63.23 6.88
CA PHE A 581 -19.31 63.95 7.84
C PHE A 581 -18.98 65.39 7.40
N ILE A 582 -18.86 65.63 6.08
CA ILE A 582 -18.65 66.96 5.52
C ILE A 582 -19.97 67.77 5.52
N MET A 583 -21.10 67.20 5.09
CA MET A 583 -22.40 67.89 5.05
C MET A 583 -22.93 68.30 6.43
N VAL A 584 -22.64 67.51 7.49
CA VAL A 584 -23.00 67.87 8.87
C VAL A 584 -22.32 69.16 9.33
N ARG A 585 -21.20 69.56 8.71
CA ARG A 585 -20.39 70.70 9.17
C ARG A 585 -20.82 72.06 8.60
N GLU A 586 -21.53 72.12 7.48
CA GLU A 586 -22.09 73.38 6.93
C GLU A 586 -23.38 73.82 7.64
N SER A 587 -24.15 72.88 8.20
CA SER A 587 -25.43 73.17 8.85
C SER A 587 -25.32 73.88 10.21
N ALA A 588 -24.12 73.95 10.80
CA ALA A 588 -23.91 74.36 12.20
C ALA A 588 -23.41 75.80 12.40
N SER A 589 -23.27 76.62 11.33
CA SER A 589 -22.63 77.96 11.41
C SER A 589 -23.53 79.14 10.98
N ARG A 590 -24.84 79.07 11.26
CA ARG A 590 -25.74 80.24 11.13
C ARG A 590 -26.71 80.37 12.30
N ARG A 591 -26.21 80.87 13.45
CA ARG A 591 -26.95 81.70 14.43
C ARG A 591 -26.02 82.19 15.54
N ARG A 592 -25.61 83.46 15.45
CA ARG A 592 -25.64 84.43 16.56
C ARG A 592 -25.25 85.81 16.06
N ASP A 593 -26.14 86.78 16.27
CA ASP A 593 -25.84 88.19 16.15
C ASP A 593 -24.78 88.61 17.18
N ILE A 594 -23.96 89.60 16.83
CA ILE A 594 -23.55 90.71 17.71
C ILE A 594 -22.99 91.85 16.84
N SER A 595 -23.12 93.06 17.38
CA SER A 595 -23.10 94.33 16.67
C SER A 595 -21.74 95.02 16.52
N TRP A 596 -21.68 95.86 15.47
CA TRP A 596 -21.07 97.22 15.39
C TRP A 596 -19.72 97.48 14.70
N CYS A 597 -19.75 98.61 13.97
CA CYS A 597 -18.69 99.51 13.50
C CYS A 597 -17.65 99.07 12.44
N GLY A 598 -17.63 99.81 11.31
CA GLY A 598 -16.38 100.44 10.86
C GLY A 598 -15.96 100.29 9.39
N SER A 599 -16.43 101.22 8.54
CA SER A 599 -15.70 101.87 7.41
C SER A 599 -15.09 101.08 6.22
N SER A 600 -15.15 101.74 5.06
CA SER A 600 -14.31 101.58 3.83
C SER A 600 -14.42 100.22 3.08
N GLU A 601 -14.95 100.21 1.84
CA GLU A 601 -14.20 100.40 0.58
C GLU A 601 -13.17 99.28 0.31
N SER A 602 -13.04 98.71 -0.89
CA SER A 602 -13.76 98.83 -2.17
C SER A 602 -13.31 97.66 -3.07
N SER A 603 -14.08 97.30 -4.11
CA SER A 603 -13.63 96.76 -5.42
C SER A 603 -12.64 95.55 -5.48
N LEU A 604 -12.70 94.60 -6.42
CA LEU A 604 -13.28 94.59 -7.76
C LEU A 604 -13.43 93.12 -8.25
N MET A 605 -14.38 92.89 -9.18
CA MET A 605 -14.46 91.86 -10.26
C MET A 605 -13.79 90.48 -10.10
N LEU A 606 -14.50 89.34 -10.24
CA LEU A 606 -15.23 88.81 -11.42
C LEU A 606 -14.35 88.61 -12.68
N LEU A 607 -14.03 87.35 -12.98
CA LEU A 607 -14.89 86.50 -13.83
C LEU A 607 -14.62 85.01 -13.57
#